data_AF-A0A7J9PDX6-F1
#
_entry.id   AF-A0A7J9PDX6-F1
#
_cell.length_a   1.000
_cell.length_b   1.000
_cell.length_c   1.000
_cell.angle_alpha   90.00
_cell.angle_beta   90.00
_cell.angle_gamma   90.00
#
_symmetry.space_group_name_H-M   'P 1'
#
loop_
_entity.id
_entity.type
_entity.pdbx_description
1 polymer ?
#
loop_
_entity_poly.entity_id
_entity_poly.type
_entity_poly.pdbx_seq_one_letter_code
_entity_poly.pdbx_strand_id
1 'polypeptide(L)'
;MIKICPYCLKPVEHFERDYHKSEVKAVNVHTSNKNCSVLQTGFVKDQAKCSNIQSLKMNAGKIAKDLNLSKNQKKDFFNSIIKLKRDKNHLKDYVILQSALNTVLVGG
;
A
#
# COMPACT_ATOMS: atom_id res chain seq x y z
N MET A 1 5.79 -0.65 10.13
CA MET A 1 5.17 0.10 8.99
C MET A 1 4.52 -0.89 8.05
N ILE A 2 3.27 -0.64 7.64
CA ILE A 2 2.55 -1.45 6.65
C ILE A 2 3.01 -1.06 5.25
N LYS A 3 3.21 -2.04 4.36
CA LYS A 3 3.43 -1.79 2.93
C LYS A 3 2.15 -2.05 2.13
N ILE A 4 1.99 -1.36 1.00
CA ILE A 4 0.88 -1.63 0.06
C ILE A 4 1.47 -2.25 -1.20
N CYS A 5 0.90 -3.36 -1.66
CA CYS A 5 1.35 -4.02 -2.89
C CYS A 5 1.08 -3.12 -4.12
N PRO A 6 2.08 -2.83 -4.97
CA PRO A 6 1.93 -2.00 -6.17
C PRO A 6 0.98 -2.59 -7.22
N TYR A 7 0.77 -3.91 -7.19
CA TYR A 7 -0.10 -4.62 -8.12
C TYR A 7 -1.56 -4.67 -7.66
N CYS A 8 -1.82 -5.24 -6.48
CA CYS A 8 -3.19 -5.48 -5.99
C CYS A 8 -3.70 -4.44 -4.98
N LEU A 9 -2.86 -3.49 -4.57
CA LEU A 9 -3.17 -2.42 -3.60
C LEU A 9 -3.67 -2.93 -2.23
N LYS A 10 -3.35 -4.17 -1.87
CA LYS A 10 -3.64 -4.73 -0.54
C LYS A 10 -2.50 -4.44 0.44
N PRO A 11 -2.79 -4.30 1.75
CA PRO A 11 -1.76 -4.24 2.77
C PRO A 11 -1.00 -5.56 2.83
N VAL A 12 0.31 -5.47 2.97
CA VAL A 12 1.21 -6.61 3.11
C VAL A 12 2.14 -6.37 4.30
N GLU A 13 2.36 -7.42 5.09
CA GLU A 13 3.46 -7.46 6.04
C GLU A 13 4.75 -7.54 5.24
N HIS A 14 5.69 -6.65 5.52
CA HIS A 14 6.94 -6.55 4.78
C HIS A 14 8.08 -6.96 5.69
N PHE A 15 8.84 -7.98 5.29
CA PHE A 15 10.08 -8.36 5.93
C PHE A 15 11.24 -7.66 5.21
N GLU A 16 12.22 -7.15 5.97
CA GLU A 16 13.40 -6.44 5.45
C GLU A 16 14.20 -7.23 4.41
N ARG A 17 13.96 -8.55 4.29
CA ARG A 17 14.75 -9.49 3.49
C ARG A 17 14.10 -9.94 2.18
N ASP A 18 12.88 -9.49 1.86
CA ASP A 18 12.19 -9.99 0.66
C ASP A 18 12.78 -9.51 -0.67
N TYR A 19 13.74 -8.56 -0.63
CA TYR A 19 14.50 -8.14 -1.82
C TYR A 19 15.95 -7.82 -1.45
N HIS A 20 16.87 -8.76 -1.72
CA HIS A 20 18.31 -8.48 -1.63
C HIS A 20 19.00 -8.70 -2.97
N LYS A 21 19.29 -7.59 -3.67
CA LYS A 21 20.42 -7.44 -4.62
C LYS A 21 20.64 -8.55 -5.66
N SER A 22 19.62 -8.93 -6.43
CA SER A 22 19.79 -9.82 -7.60
C SER A 22 20.37 -11.21 -7.33
N GLU A 23 20.43 -11.65 -6.07
CA GLU A 23 20.77 -13.02 -5.69
C GLU A 23 19.49 -13.77 -5.34
N VAL A 24 19.35 -15.00 -5.83
CA VAL A 24 18.24 -15.90 -5.47
C VAL A 24 18.43 -16.32 -4.01
N LYS A 25 17.84 -15.56 -3.09
CA LYS A 25 17.66 -15.98 -1.69
C LYS A 25 16.24 -16.48 -1.52
N ALA A 26 16.07 -17.55 -0.75
CA ALA A 26 14.76 -18.07 -0.40
C ALA A 26 13.96 -16.94 0.29
N VAL A 27 13.00 -16.38 -0.44
CA VAL A 27 12.07 -15.39 0.09
C VAL A 27 11.02 -16.15 0.90
N ASN A 28 10.77 -15.69 2.12
CA ASN A 28 9.72 -16.25 2.95
C ASN A 28 8.38 -15.81 2.37
N VAL A 29 7.81 -16.64 1.49
CA VAL A 29 6.48 -16.40 0.93
C VAL A 29 5.46 -16.56 2.05
N HIS A 30 4.80 -15.46 2.41
CA HIS A 30 3.73 -15.50 3.39
C HIS A 30 2.54 -16.27 2.82
N THR A 31 2.41 -17.55 3.19
CA THR A 31 1.31 -18.44 2.75
C THR A 31 -0.06 -18.00 3.26
N SER A 32 -0.11 -17.11 4.26
CA SER A 32 -1.37 -16.53 4.77
C SER A 32 -1.87 -15.36 3.95
N ASN A 33 -1.03 -14.69 3.14
CA ASN A 33 -1.49 -13.71 2.16
C ASN A 33 -1.91 -14.42 0.87
N LYS A 34 -3.01 -15.18 0.95
CA LYS A 34 -3.60 -15.93 -0.18
C LYS A 34 -4.03 -15.04 -1.37
N ASN A 35 -3.90 -13.73 -1.24
CA ASN A 35 -4.52 -12.74 -2.10
C ASN A 35 -3.56 -12.08 -3.10
N CYS A 36 -2.25 -12.30 -3.01
CA CYS A 36 -1.29 -11.71 -3.95
C CYS A 36 -0.11 -12.64 -4.21
N SER A 37 -0.11 -13.30 -5.37
CA SER A 37 0.96 -14.21 -5.82
C SER A 37 2.00 -13.52 -6.70
N VAL A 38 2.06 -12.18 -6.69
CA VAL A 38 2.90 -11.41 -7.62
C VAL A 38 4.20 -10.99 -6.94
N LEU A 39 5.33 -11.38 -7.56
CA LEU A 39 6.66 -10.90 -7.20
C LEU A 39 6.77 -9.40 -7.53
N GLN A 40 7.20 -8.59 -6.57
CA GLN A 40 7.38 -7.14 -6.72
C GLN A 40 8.71 -6.81 -7.41
N THR A 41 8.81 -7.18 -8.69
CA THR A 41 9.94 -6.81 -9.55
C THR A 41 9.92 -5.31 -9.90
N GLY A 42 11.01 -4.79 -10.46
CA GLY A 42 11.06 -3.41 -10.98
C GLY A 42 9.93 -3.13 -11.98
N PHE A 43 9.69 -4.08 -12.88
CA PHE A 43 8.60 -4.04 -13.86
C PHE A 43 7.22 -3.80 -13.22
N VAL A 44 6.89 -4.50 -12.12
CA VAL A 44 5.62 -4.31 -11.41
C VAL A 44 5.51 -2.92 -10.79
N LYS A 45 6.63 -2.36 -10.31
CA LYS A 45 6.66 -0.99 -9.77
C LYS A 45 6.48 0.06 -10.87
N ASP A 46 7.09 -0.15 -12.04
CA ASP A 46 6.99 0.77 -13.17
C ASP A 46 5.56 0.81 -13.74
N GLN A 47 4.91 -0.36 -13.81
CA GLN A 47 3.52 -0.51 -14.21
C GLN A 47 2.48 -0.14 -13.14
N ALA A 48 2.92 0.27 -11.95
CA ALA A 48 1.99 0.65 -10.89
C ALA A 48 1.09 1.81 -11.35
N LYS A 49 -0.18 1.75 -10.95
CA LYS A 49 -1.19 2.73 -11.36
C LYS A 49 -0.97 4.07 -10.67
N CYS A 50 -1.31 5.13 -11.40
CA CYS A 50 -1.49 6.49 -10.86
C CYS A 50 -2.91 6.91 -11.22
N SER A 51 -3.84 6.64 -10.31
CA SER A 51 -5.27 6.84 -10.55
C SER A 51 -5.76 8.17 -9.97
N ASN A 52 -7.01 8.51 -10.27
CA ASN A 52 -7.69 9.64 -9.67
C ASN A 52 -8.06 9.40 -8.20
N ILE A 53 -8.50 10.47 -7.52
CA ILE A 53 -8.85 10.43 -6.09
C ILE A 53 -10.01 9.47 -5.78
N GLN A 54 -10.96 9.27 -6.69
CA GLN A 54 -12.09 8.37 -6.48
C GLN A 54 -11.62 6.90 -6.40
N SER A 55 -10.74 6.49 -7.31
CA SER A 55 -10.14 5.16 -7.32
C SER A 55 -9.33 4.90 -6.05
N LEU A 56 -8.55 5.88 -5.61
CA LEU A 56 -7.82 5.83 -4.34
C LEU A 56 -8.75 5.65 -3.14
N LYS A 57 -9.85 6.42 -3.08
CA LYS A 57 -10.83 6.30 -1.99
C LYS A 57 -11.51 4.92 -1.96
N MET A 58 -11.84 4.36 -3.11
CA MET A 58 -12.43 3.01 -3.17
C MET A 58 -11.45 1.97 -2.59
N ASN A 59 -10.19 2.00 -3.00
CA ASN A 59 -9.17 1.08 -2.49
C ASN A 59 -8.87 1.30 -1.01
N ALA A 60 -8.79 2.55 -0.57
CA ALA A 60 -8.65 2.91 0.84
C ALA A 60 -9.82 2.38 1.69
N GLY A 61 -11.05 2.42 1.16
CA GLY A 61 -12.22 1.85 1.82
C GLY A 61 -12.11 0.34 2.04
N LYS A 62 -11.58 -0.39 1.05
CA LYS A 62 -11.30 -1.83 1.17
C LYS A 62 -10.23 -2.10 2.22
N ILE A 63 -9.10 -1.39 2.16
CA ILE A 63 -8.00 -1.50 3.13
C ILE A 63 -8.49 -1.20 4.55
N ALA A 64 -9.30 -0.15 4.72
CA ALA A 64 -9.83 0.22 6.03
C ALA A 64 -10.75 -0.87 6.62
N LYS A 65 -11.50 -1.57 5.76
CA LYS A 65 -12.33 -2.72 6.16
C LYS A 65 -11.45 -3.92 6.52
N ASP A 66 -10.47 -4.25 5.68
CA ASP A 66 -9.57 -5.39 5.88
C ASP A 66 -8.75 -5.26 7.18
N LEU A 67 -8.38 -4.03 7.54
CA LEU A 67 -7.62 -3.73 8.76
C LEU A 67 -8.50 -3.35 9.97
N ASN A 68 -9.83 -3.43 9.85
CA ASN A 68 -10.79 -3.03 10.89
C ASN A 68 -10.50 -1.66 11.51
N LEU A 69 -10.17 -0.66 10.67
CA LEU A 69 -9.87 0.70 11.16
C LEU A 69 -11.10 1.32 11.84
N SER A 70 -10.87 1.99 12.97
CA SER A 70 -11.91 2.77 13.65
C SER A 70 -12.45 3.90 12.77
N LYS A 71 -13.62 4.44 13.10
CA LYS A 71 -14.24 5.55 12.35
C LYS A 71 -13.32 6.78 12.25
N ASN A 72 -12.58 7.08 13.32
CA ASN A 72 -11.63 8.20 13.35
C ASN A 72 -10.42 7.91 12.45
N GLN A 73 -9.78 6.74 12.60
CA GLN A 73 -8.67 6.32 11.75
C GLN A 73 -9.05 6.30 10.27
N LYS A 74 -10.25 5.82 9.95
CA LYS A 74 -10.77 5.82 8.58
C LYS A 74 -10.89 7.24 8.04
N LYS A 75 -11.43 8.19 8.82
CA LYS A 75 -11.55 9.60 8.44
C LYS A 75 -10.17 10.21 8.18
N ASP A 76 -9.22 10.00 9.09
CA ASP A 76 -7.86 10.53 8.97
C ASP A 76 -7.11 9.93 7.78
N PHE A 77 -7.35 8.65 7.50
CA PHE A 77 -6.80 7.96 6.34
C PHE A 77 -7.28 8.61 5.04
N PHE A 78 -8.58 8.87 4.91
CA PHE A 78 -9.12 9.55 3.74
C PHE A 78 -8.60 10.98 3.58
N ASN A 79 -8.51 11.74 4.67
CA ASN A 79 -7.98 13.10 4.66
C ASN A 79 -6.51 13.13 4.21
N SER A 80 -5.71 12.19 4.71
CA SER A 80 -4.30 12.06 4.35
C SER A 80 -4.12 11.71 2.86
N ILE A 81 -4.95 10.81 2.31
CA ILE A 81 -4.94 10.51 0.86
C ILE A 81 -5.26 11.75 0.03
N ILE A 82 -6.28 12.53 0.42
CA ILE A 82 -6.66 13.75 -0.31
C ILE A 82 -5.51 14.75 -0.31
N LYS A 83 -4.88 14.97 0.85
CA LYS A 83 -3.74 15.86 0.99
C LYS A 83 -2.57 15.41 0.12
N LEU A 84 -2.16 14.14 0.25
CA LEU A 84 -1.06 13.59 -0.53
C LEU A 84 -1.30 13.64 -2.05
N LYS A 85 -2.53 13.38 -2.50
CA LYS A 85 -2.84 13.43 -3.94
C LYS A 85 -2.83 14.86 -4.48
N ARG A 86 -3.19 15.85 -3.67
CA ARG A 86 -3.09 17.28 -4.03
C ARG A 86 -1.63 17.73 -4.09
N ASP A 87 -0.86 17.41 -3.05
CA ASP A 87 0.54 17.87 -2.92
C ASP A 87 1.48 17.12 -3.87
N LYS A 88 1.20 15.85 -4.15
CA LYS A 88 2.09 14.94 -4.88
C LYS A 88 1.31 14.08 -5.88
N ASN A 89 0.65 14.74 -6.84
CA ASN A 89 -0.23 14.09 -7.81
C ASN A 89 0.42 12.98 -8.65
N HIS A 90 1.74 13.06 -8.87
CA HIS A 90 2.57 12.14 -9.65
C HIS A 90 2.85 10.82 -8.94
N LEU A 91 2.64 10.75 -7.61
CA LEU A 91 2.89 9.53 -6.87
C LEU A 91 1.92 8.41 -7.28
N LYS A 92 2.48 7.21 -7.41
CA LYS A 92 1.73 5.98 -7.68
C LYS A 92 0.79 5.68 -6.51
N ASP A 93 -0.32 5.00 -6.82
CA ASP A 93 -1.41 4.79 -5.87
C ASP A 93 -0.96 4.07 -4.60
N TYR A 94 -0.13 3.04 -4.76
CA TYR A 94 0.38 2.26 -3.63
C TYR A 94 1.23 3.11 -2.68
N VAL A 95 1.98 4.10 -3.19
CA VAL A 95 2.79 5.01 -2.37
C VAL A 95 1.88 5.94 -1.57
N ILE A 96 0.84 6.48 -2.20
CA ILE A 96 -0.12 7.37 -1.54
C ILE A 96 -0.87 6.61 -0.44
N LEU A 97 -1.42 5.44 -0.77
CA LEU A 97 -2.14 4.59 0.19
C LEU A 97 -1.23 4.17 1.34
N GLN A 98 0.01 3.76 1.05
CA GLN A 98 0.98 3.36 2.07
C GLN A 98 1.34 4.52 2.99
N SER A 99 1.65 5.69 2.43
CA SER A 99 2.05 6.86 3.20
C SER A 99 0.91 7.31 4.11
N ALA A 100 -0.30 7.43 3.55
CA ALA A 100 -1.48 7.82 4.30
C ALA A 100 -1.82 6.83 5.43
N LEU A 101 -1.74 5.53 5.14
CA LEU A 101 -2.05 4.49 6.13
C LEU A 101 -1.04 4.49 7.29
N ASN A 102 0.25 4.62 6.99
CA ASN A 102 1.29 4.65 8.02
C ASN A 102 1.18 5.91 8.90
N THR A 103 0.80 7.06 8.35
CA THR A 103 0.52 8.27 9.16
C THR A 103 -0.57 8.00 10.21
N VAL A 104 -1.62 7.26 9.84
CA VAL A 104 -2.74 6.96 10.73
C VAL A 104 -2.40 5.91 11.78
N LEU A 105 -1.58 4.92 11.42
CA LEU A 105 -1.29 3.77 12.29
C LEU A 105 -0.10 3.98 13.21
N VAL A 106 0.91 4.75 12.79
CA VAL A 106 2.12 4.98 13.58
C VAL A 106 1.98 6.20 14.50
N GLY A 107 0.93 7.00 14.32
CA GLY A 107 0.78 8.29 14.99
C GLY A 107 1.68 9.34 14.33
N GLY A 108 1.07 10.45 13.91
CA GLY A 108 1.81 11.67 13.56
C GLY A 108 2.20 12.43 14.82
#